data_AF-A0A2T7CZL0-F1
#
_entry.id   AF-A0A2T7CZL0-F1
#
_cell.length_a   1.000
_cell.length_b   1.000
_cell.length_c   1.000
_cell.angle_alpha   90.00
_cell.angle_beta   90.00
_cell.angle_gamma   90.00
#
_symmetry.space_group_name_H-M   'P 1'
#
loop_
_entity.id
_entity.type
_entity.pdbx_description
1 polymer ?
#
loop_
_entity_poly.entity_id
_entity_poly.type
_entity_poly.pdbx_seq_one_letter_code
_entity_poly.pdbx_strand_id
1 'polypeptide(L)'
;MLLGFIRRTAVAAASSPAAGLRQFQTAYHRSNERLSPARDQEVSYGLNLAIAGRGVIVKDKVFHNLETSELQKAGATYLDKQSGIPLHVRGDVTGRVPDVSKAQFAKLLKLVTFHLSSISCLYVQDGAICSSGECDAKVRIISDNPSAVMLLSNILWKIPDRAISHDTSPLTIYATSSISNNIKTILGSGTQYANGFAAADIERASLILCGKAFADSATVKDALTAVTAPILSARGGLPVPGWLLCFGGSIVLLFAPVEIIMSCSEIQNALLSIDCGAVISSKGSTVLFPTKAKREPKLFTKPTTVIIVSSDSTGAIASVSKLSPGQAAYHFLVGYHDGKFIPAYSRGPSPADPLALASSLFTHLKEDDTQTYLINAKHSGKYIDGKGFMELLELALSQNLPDIKTEDFRVGELKGKYRSFLSSKFGKCLPEEFCF
;
A
#
# COMPACT_ATOMS: atom_id res chain seq x y z
N MET A 1 14.20 -70.18 -44.97
CA MET A 1 15.09 -69.78 -46.08
C MET A 1 14.74 -68.33 -46.42
N LEU A 2 15.54 -67.32 -46.07
CA LEU A 2 16.69 -66.79 -46.84
C LEU A 2 16.25 -66.39 -48.27
N LEU A 3 16.35 -65.19 -48.84
CA LEU A 3 17.08 -63.91 -48.71
C LEU A 3 16.24 -62.84 -49.47
N GLY A 4 16.42 -61.52 -49.43
CA GLY A 4 17.49 -60.70 -48.86
C GLY A 4 17.28 -59.20 -49.19
N PHE A 5 17.67 -58.38 -48.23
CA PHE A 5 18.41 -57.11 -48.29
C PHE A 5 18.40 -56.24 -49.57
N ILE A 6 17.82 -55.05 -49.46
CA ILE A 6 18.42 -53.80 -49.97
C ILE A 6 18.46 -52.78 -48.83
N ARG A 7 19.68 -52.46 -48.37
CA ARG A 7 20.00 -51.35 -47.46
C ARG A 7 19.91 -50.03 -48.22
N ARG A 8 19.09 -49.08 -47.74
CA ARG A 8 19.35 -47.65 -47.90
C ARG A 8 19.50 -47.05 -46.50
N THR A 9 20.70 -46.57 -46.23
CA THR A 9 21.10 -45.82 -45.05
C THR A 9 20.40 -44.46 -45.05
N ALA A 10 19.38 -44.29 -44.21
CA ALA A 10 18.92 -42.97 -43.78
C ALA A 10 19.66 -42.62 -42.49
N VAL A 11 20.71 -41.80 -42.61
CA VAL A 11 21.30 -41.11 -41.46
C VAL A 11 20.27 -40.08 -41.01
N ALA A 12 19.50 -40.40 -39.98
CA ALA A 12 18.68 -39.42 -39.28
C ALA A 12 19.62 -38.49 -38.50
N ALA A 13 19.87 -37.30 -39.05
CA ALA A 13 20.46 -36.21 -38.30
C ALA A 13 19.45 -35.79 -37.22
N ALA A 14 19.69 -36.23 -35.98
CA ALA A 14 18.98 -35.73 -34.82
C ALA A 14 19.33 -34.25 -34.64
N SER A 15 18.48 -33.35 -35.14
CA SER A 15 18.55 -31.93 -34.82
C SER A 15 18.20 -31.73 -33.35
N SER A 16 19.22 -31.57 -32.51
CA SER A 16 19.06 -31.28 -31.09
C SER A 16 18.24 -29.99 -30.88
N PRO A 17 17.21 -29.99 -29.99
CA PRO A 17 16.44 -28.78 -29.65
C PRO A 17 17.31 -27.67 -29.04
N ALA A 18 18.51 -28.02 -28.57
CA ALA A 18 19.46 -27.07 -27.97
C ALA A 18 20.13 -26.15 -29.02
N ALA A 19 20.19 -26.55 -30.30
CA ALA A 19 20.81 -25.74 -31.34
C ALA A 19 19.92 -24.54 -31.74
N GLY A 20 18.60 -24.75 -31.81
CA GLY A 20 17.64 -23.67 -32.07
C GLY A 20 17.57 -22.66 -30.92
N LEU A 21 17.61 -23.11 -29.67
CA LEU A 21 17.63 -22.25 -28.48
C LEU A 21 18.90 -21.40 -28.39
N ARG A 22 20.07 -21.94 -28.76
CA ARG A 22 21.31 -21.17 -28.82
C ARG A 22 21.29 -20.14 -29.95
N GLN A 23 20.75 -20.45 -31.12
CA GLN A 23 20.63 -19.46 -32.20
C GLN A 23 19.67 -18.31 -31.82
N PHE A 24 18.56 -18.60 -31.13
CA PHE A 24 17.67 -17.57 -30.59
C PHE A 24 18.34 -16.72 -29.50
N GLN A 25 19.07 -17.32 -28.56
CA GLN A 25 19.80 -16.59 -27.52
C GLN A 25 20.96 -15.75 -28.07
N THR A 26 21.67 -16.24 -29.09
CA THR A 26 22.82 -15.54 -29.68
C THR A 26 22.37 -14.38 -30.58
N ALA A 27 21.24 -14.52 -31.28
CA ALA A 27 20.62 -13.42 -32.03
C ALA A 27 20.08 -12.32 -31.09
N TYR A 28 19.57 -12.69 -29.91
CA TYR A 28 19.11 -11.74 -28.89
C TYR A 28 20.24 -11.01 -28.16
N HIS A 29 21.39 -11.65 -27.94
CA HIS A 29 22.52 -11.00 -27.26
C HIS A 29 23.24 -9.98 -28.15
N ARG A 30 23.19 -10.15 -29.48
CA ARG A 30 23.89 -9.26 -30.42
C ARG A 30 23.22 -7.91 -30.64
N SER A 31 21.93 -7.76 -30.30
CA SER A 31 21.19 -6.51 -30.41
C SER A 31 21.27 -5.61 -29.16
N ASN A 32 21.90 -6.08 -28.08
CA ASN A 32 21.99 -5.34 -26.81
C ASN A 32 23.38 -4.74 -26.52
N GLU A 33 24.34 -4.87 -27.43
CA GLU A 33 25.63 -4.17 -27.29
C GLU A 33 25.64 -2.87 -28.11
N ARG A 34 25.64 -1.75 -27.37
CA ARG A 34 25.88 -0.37 -27.79
C ARG A 34 24.76 0.34 -28.55
N LEU A 35 23.81 0.92 -27.82
CA LEU A 35 23.13 2.14 -28.26
C LEU A 35 22.96 3.13 -27.10
N SER A 36 23.74 4.20 -27.15
CA SER A 36 23.51 5.48 -26.46
C SER A 36 22.52 6.35 -27.27
N PRO A 37 21.92 7.41 -26.69
CA PRO A 37 20.48 7.64 -26.78
C PRO A 37 20.05 8.46 -28.00
N ALA A 38 19.24 7.84 -28.86
CA ALA A 38 18.23 8.52 -29.67
C ALA A 38 16.94 7.69 -29.53
N ARG A 39 16.06 8.08 -28.60
CA ARG A 39 14.78 7.40 -28.35
C ARG A 39 13.75 7.83 -29.39
N ASP A 40 13.88 7.31 -30.61
CA ASP A 40 12.75 7.24 -31.53
C ASP A 40 11.95 5.97 -31.22
N GLN A 41 10.93 6.14 -30.39
CA GLN A 41 9.59 5.54 -30.38
C GLN A 41 9.32 4.17 -31.06
N GLU A 42 10.20 3.18 -30.93
CA GLU A 42 9.84 1.78 -31.16
C GLU A 42 9.07 1.24 -29.94
N VAL A 43 7.75 1.13 -30.08
CA VAL A 43 6.86 0.55 -29.06
C VAL A 43 7.27 -0.91 -28.85
N SER A 44 7.68 -1.27 -27.63
CA SER A 44 8.00 -2.66 -27.30
C SER A 44 6.77 -3.55 -27.50
N TYR A 45 6.82 -4.50 -28.44
CA TYR A 45 5.77 -5.50 -28.65
C TYR A 45 5.34 -6.19 -27.34
N GLY A 46 6.30 -6.41 -26.43
CA GLY A 46 6.03 -6.95 -25.10
C GLY A 46 5.17 -6.06 -24.21
N LEU A 47 5.30 -4.73 -24.31
CA LEU A 47 4.45 -3.79 -23.59
C LEU A 47 3.00 -3.87 -24.06
N ASN A 48 2.78 -3.88 -25.38
CA ASN A 48 1.44 -3.98 -25.94
C ASN A 48 0.76 -5.30 -25.55
N LEU A 49 1.49 -6.42 -25.57
CA LEU A 49 0.97 -7.70 -25.09
C LEU A 49 0.61 -7.67 -23.60
N ALA A 50 1.45 -7.05 -22.76
CA ALA A 50 1.18 -6.95 -21.34
C ALA A 50 -0.04 -6.06 -21.04
N ILE A 51 -0.25 -4.98 -21.81
CA ILE A 51 -1.44 -4.13 -21.73
C ILE A 51 -2.69 -4.90 -22.22
N ALA A 52 -2.57 -5.67 -23.30
CA ALA A 52 -3.64 -6.52 -23.81
C ALA A 52 -4.06 -7.62 -22.81
N GLY A 53 -3.10 -8.20 -22.08
CA GLY A 53 -3.38 -9.12 -20.96
C GLY A 53 -4.23 -8.51 -19.84
N ARG A 54 -4.26 -7.17 -19.76
CA ARG A 54 -5.12 -6.38 -18.84
C ARG A 54 -6.43 -5.91 -19.49
N GLY A 55 -6.74 -6.42 -20.67
CA GLY A 55 -7.99 -6.14 -21.39
C GLY A 55 -7.99 -4.85 -22.21
N VAL A 56 -6.85 -4.16 -22.33
CA VAL A 56 -6.74 -2.92 -23.13
C VAL A 56 -5.99 -3.21 -24.42
N ILE A 57 -6.61 -2.95 -25.56
CA ILE A 57 -5.98 -3.12 -26.87
C ILE A 57 -5.38 -1.79 -27.30
N VAL A 58 -4.06 -1.79 -27.53
CA VAL A 58 -3.34 -0.59 -28.00
C VAL A 58 -3.65 -0.37 -29.48
N LYS A 59 -4.20 0.80 -29.81
CA LYS A 59 -4.56 1.17 -31.17
C LYS A 59 -3.38 1.77 -31.95
N ASP A 60 -2.85 2.90 -31.46
CA ASP A 60 -1.81 3.65 -32.16
C ASP A 60 -0.52 3.77 -31.33
N LYS A 61 -0.51 4.62 -30.29
CA LYS A 61 0.71 4.97 -29.54
C LYS A 61 0.58 4.68 -28.06
N VAL A 62 1.68 4.19 -27.48
CA VAL A 62 1.88 4.06 -26.04
C VAL A 62 3.12 4.82 -25.63
N PHE A 63 2.96 5.68 -24.64
CA PHE A 63 4.05 6.38 -23.99
C PHE A 63 4.34 5.70 -22.65
N HIS A 64 5.55 5.18 -22.48
CA HIS A 64 5.93 4.41 -21.29
C HIS A 64 6.94 5.17 -20.44
N ASN A 65 6.68 5.24 -19.13
CA ASN A 65 7.57 5.81 -18.12
C ASN A 65 8.12 7.20 -18.49
N LEU A 66 7.27 8.06 -19.06
CA LEU A 66 7.65 9.43 -19.40
C LEU A 66 8.05 10.20 -18.15
N GLU A 67 9.11 10.99 -18.24
CA GLU A 67 9.47 11.93 -17.18
C GLU A 67 8.45 13.09 -17.11
N THR A 68 8.40 13.77 -15.96
CA THR A 68 7.44 14.86 -15.72
C THR A 68 7.47 15.94 -16.81
N SER A 69 8.65 16.28 -17.34
CA SER A 69 8.80 17.26 -18.41
C SER A 69 8.23 16.78 -19.75
N GLU A 70 8.29 15.48 -20.03
CA GLU A 70 7.71 14.87 -21.23
C GLU A 70 6.19 14.78 -21.11
N LEU A 71 5.67 14.44 -19.92
CA LEU A 71 4.24 14.47 -19.63
C LEU A 71 3.67 15.90 -19.79
N GLN A 72 4.39 16.92 -19.33
CA GLN A 72 3.99 18.32 -19.52
C GLN A 72 3.98 18.72 -21.01
N LYS A 73 4.98 18.30 -21.79
CA LYS A 73 4.98 18.48 -23.26
C LYS A 73 3.80 17.76 -23.92
N ALA A 74 3.35 16.65 -23.35
CA ALA A 74 2.17 15.91 -23.78
C ALA A 74 0.83 16.51 -23.27
N GLY A 75 0.87 17.65 -22.57
CA GLY A 75 -0.31 18.38 -22.10
C GLY A 75 -0.69 18.11 -20.64
N ALA A 76 0.16 17.47 -19.84
CA ALA A 76 -0.08 17.30 -18.41
C ALA A 76 -0.10 18.66 -17.68
N THR A 77 -1.12 18.85 -16.86
CA THR A 77 -1.31 20.02 -16.01
C THR A 77 -1.39 19.61 -14.55
N TYR A 78 -0.93 20.49 -13.66
CA TYR A 78 -1.22 20.37 -12.24
C TYR A 78 -2.71 20.67 -12.04
N LEU A 79 -3.44 19.69 -11.55
CA LEU A 79 -4.86 19.83 -11.22
C LEU A 79 -5.02 20.22 -9.76
N ASP A 80 -6.04 21.01 -9.47
CA ASP A 80 -6.42 21.33 -8.10
C ASP A 80 -6.71 20.06 -7.31
N LYS A 81 -6.12 19.98 -6.12
CA LYS A 81 -6.29 18.86 -5.20
C LYS A 81 -7.78 18.62 -4.96
N GLN A 82 -8.23 17.40 -5.26
CA GLN A 82 -9.60 16.98 -4.98
C GLN A 82 -9.67 16.31 -3.61
N SER A 83 -10.87 16.28 -3.03
CA SER A 83 -11.17 15.58 -1.79
C SER A 83 -12.61 15.08 -1.83
N GLY A 84 -12.86 13.95 -1.18
CA GLY A 84 -14.21 13.39 -1.04
C GLY A 84 -14.70 12.66 -2.29
N ILE A 85 -13.78 12.18 -3.12
CA ILE A 85 -14.14 11.29 -4.24
C ILE A 85 -14.71 9.99 -3.66
N PRO A 86 -15.89 9.52 -4.12
CA PRO A 86 -16.43 8.23 -3.67
C PRO A 86 -15.48 7.08 -4.00
N LEU A 87 -15.14 6.29 -2.99
CA LEU A 87 -14.39 5.05 -3.13
C LEU A 87 -15.33 3.86 -2.93
N HIS A 88 -15.27 2.90 -3.85
CA HIS A 88 -15.92 1.60 -3.70
C HIS A 88 -14.86 0.52 -3.62
N VAL A 89 -15.01 -0.45 -2.73
CA VAL A 89 -14.02 -1.52 -2.58
C VAL A 89 -14.72 -2.87 -2.60
N ARG A 90 -14.27 -3.74 -3.49
CA ARG A 90 -14.65 -5.15 -3.52
C ARG A 90 -13.62 -5.98 -2.76
N GLY A 91 -14.13 -6.79 -1.86
CA GLY A 91 -13.37 -7.70 -1.01
C GLY A 91 -13.95 -7.71 0.39
N ASP A 92 -13.54 -8.67 1.20
CA ASP A 92 -13.83 -8.61 2.63
C ASP A 92 -12.96 -7.51 3.25
N VAL A 93 -13.55 -6.32 3.46
CA VAL A 93 -12.84 -5.16 3.98
C VAL A 93 -13.51 -4.62 5.23
N THR A 94 -12.67 -4.30 6.21
CA THR A 94 -13.06 -3.45 7.33
C THR A 94 -12.94 -1.97 6.92
N GLY A 95 -13.83 -1.12 7.45
CA GLY A 95 -13.93 0.29 7.08
C GLY A 95 -15.24 0.59 6.35
N ARG A 96 -15.88 1.72 6.67
CA ARG A 96 -17.20 2.10 6.13
C ARG A 96 -17.11 2.56 4.67
N VAL A 97 -16.80 1.64 3.76
CA VAL A 97 -16.71 1.93 2.33
C VAL A 97 -17.84 1.20 1.60
N PRO A 98 -18.58 1.85 0.69
CA PRO A 98 -19.60 1.18 -0.12
C PRO A 98 -19.02 -0.02 -0.88
N ASP A 99 -19.62 -1.19 -0.67
CA ASP A 99 -19.23 -2.40 -1.40
C ASP A 99 -19.60 -2.26 -2.89
N VAL A 100 -18.80 -2.91 -3.75
CA VAL A 100 -19.11 -3.09 -5.17
C VAL A 100 -19.06 -4.57 -5.50
N SER A 101 -20.19 -5.11 -5.96
CA SER A 101 -20.27 -6.53 -6.28
C SER A 101 -19.29 -6.92 -7.39
N LYS A 102 -18.90 -8.20 -7.42
CA LYS A 102 -18.10 -8.79 -8.51
C LYS A 102 -18.64 -8.46 -9.90
N ALA A 103 -19.97 -8.52 -10.07
CA ALA A 103 -20.63 -8.24 -11.33
C ALA A 103 -20.57 -6.75 -11.69
N GLN A 104 -20.77 -5.84 -10.74
CA GLN A 104 -20.64 -4.41 -10.96
C GLN A 104 -19.20 -4.04 -11.33
N PHE A 105 -18.21 -4.50 -10.57
CA PHE A 105 -16.80 -4.22 -10.87
C PHE A 105 -16.38 -4.76 -12.24
N ALA A 106 -16.77 -5.99 -12.58
CA ALA A 106 -16.48 -6.56 -13.90
C ALA A 106 -17.11 -5.75 -15.05
N LYS A 107 -18.33 -5.22 -14.87
CA LYS A 107 -18.97 -4.33 -15.84
C LYS A 107 -18.21 -3.01 -15.97
N LEU A 108 -17.81 -2.39 -14.84
CA LEU A 108 -17.01 -1.17 -14.85
C LEU A 108 -15.68 -1.36 -15.56
N LEU A 109 -14.96 -2.43 -15.21
CA LEU A 109 -13.67 -2.76 -15.82
C LEU A 109 -13.82 -2.95 -17.33
N LYS A 110 -14.86 -3.65 -17.78
CA LYS A 110 -15.14 -3.83 -19.22
C LYS A 110 -15.38 -2.49 -19.93
N LEU A 111 -16.16 -1.58 -19.33
CA LEU A 111 -16.42 -0.26 -19.91
C LEU A 111 -15.14 0.59 -19.99
N VAL A 112 -14.34 0.60 -18.92
CA VAL A 112 -13.10 1.37 -18.84
C VAL A 112 -12.05 0.85 -19.81
N THR A 113 -11.85 -0.47 -19.86
CA THR A 113 -10.90 -1.09 -20.79
C THR A 113 -11.32 -0.93 -22.25
N PHE A 114 -12.62 -0.99 -22.55
CA PHE A 114 -13.14 -0.67 -23.88
C PHE A 114 -12.88 0.78 -24.26
N HIS A 115 -13.14 1.73 -23.34
CA HIS A 115 -12.82 3.15 -23.56
C HIS A 115 -11.33 3.34 -23.83
N LEU A 116 -10.45 2.83 -22.95
CA LEU A 116 -9.00 2.93 -23.12
C LEU A 116 -8.51 2.32 -24.44
N SER A 117 -9.12 1.22 -24.89
CA SER A 117 -8.79 0.59 -26.18
C SER A 117 -9.18 1.44 -27.40
N SER A 118 -10.11 2.37 -27.23
CA SER A 118 -10.52 3.30 -28.29
C SER A 118 -9.63 4.54 -28.39
N ILE A 119 -8.79 4.78 -27.39
CA ILE A 119 -7.89 5.93 -27.32
C ILE A 119 -6.65 5.70 -28.19
N SER A 120 -6.32 6.69 -29.01
CA SER A 120 -5.14 6.64 -29.88
C SER A 120 -3.81 6.69 -29.12
N CYS A 121 -3.75 7.48 -28.05
CA CYS A 121 -2.53 7.69 -27.27
C CYS A 121 -2.74 7.30 -25.81
N LEU A 122 -2.10 6.21 -25.37
CA LEU A 122 -2.11 5.77 -23.99
C LEU A 122 -0.82 6.16 -23.27
N TYR A 123 -0.94 6.51 -22.00
CA TYR A 123 0.17 6.79 -21.11
C TYR A 123 0.26 5.69 -20.06
N VAL A 124 1.42 5.04 -20.00
CA VAL A 124 1.68 3.89 -19.13
C VAL A 124 2.84 4.22 -18.22
N GLN A 125 2.63 4.01 -16.92
CA GLN A 125 3.66 4.24 -15.91
C GLN A 125 3.74 3.04 -15.01
N ASP A 126 4.93 2.46 -14.90
CA ASP A 126 5.23 1.44 -13.92
C ASP A 126 5.85 2.07 -12.66
N GLY A 127 5.54 1.48 -11.52
CA GLY A 127 6.02 1.89 -10.20
C GLY A 127 5.82 0.80 -9.17
N ALA A 128 5.94 1.15 -7.89
CA ALA A 128 5.64 0.24 -6.80
C ALA A 128 5.01 0.97 -5.60
N ILE A 129 4.21 0.22 -4.85
CA ILE A 129 3.90 0.52 -3.46
C ILE A 129 4.86 -0.28 -2.59
N CYS A 130 5.34 0.33 -1.50
CA CYS A 130 6.45 -0.18 -0.70
C CYS A 130 7.78 -0.17 -1.49
N SER A 131 8.86 0.20 -0.81
CA SER A 131 10.19 0.39 -1.42
C SER A 131 11.13 -0.80 -1.18
N SER A 132 10.62 -1.91 -0.64
CA SER A 132 11.40 -3.13 -0.44
C SER A 132 11.44 -3.99 -1.70
N GLY A 133 12.63 -4.36 -2.20
CA GLY A 133 12.75 -5.27 -3.35
C GLY A 133 12.14 -6.67 -3.12
N GLU A 134 11.87 -7.05 -1.87
CA GLU A 134 11.30 -8.35 -1.51
C GLU A 134 9.79 -8.29 -1.28
N CYS A 135 9.32 -7.21 -0.68
CA CYS A 135 7.93 -7.07 -0.28
C CYS A 135 7.24 -5.91 -0.99
N ASP A 136 7.71 -5.45 -2.15
CA ASP A 136 7.01 -4.43 -2.92
C ASP A 136 5.76 -4.98 -3.63
N ALA A 137 4.81 -4.10 -3.93
CA ALA A 137 3.71 -4.38 -4.82
C ALA A 137 3.90 -3.57 -6.10
N LYS A 138 4.32 -4.24 -7.18
CA LYS A 138 4.54 -3.60 -8.47
C LYS A 138 3.21 -3.15 -9.08
N VAL A 139 3.17 -1.92 -9.55
CA VAL A 139 1.98 -1.23 -10.05
C VAL A 139 2.20 -0.83 -11.49
N ARG A 140 1.19 -1.06 -12.33
CA ARG A 140 1.10 -0.50 -13.68
C ARG A 140 -0.10 0.43 -13.79
N ILE A 141 0.14 1.67 -14.18
CA ILE A 141 -0.90 2.64 -14.51
C ILE A 141 -1.13 2.58 -16.02
N ILE A 142 -2.38 2.53 -16.47
CA ILE A 142 -2.80 2.67 -17.86
C ILE A 142 -3.80 3.83 -17.90
N SER A 143 -3.47 4.87 -18.65
CA SER A 143 -4.24 6.12 -18.64
C SER A 143 -4.45 6.70 -20.04
N ASP A 144 -5.60 7.34 -20.24
CA ASP A 144 -5.86 8.23 -21.39
C ASP A 144 -5.38 9.67 -21.15
N ASN A 145 -4.93 9.98 -19.93
CA ASN A 145 -4.64 11.33 -19.49
C ASN A 145 -3.20 11.43 -18.91
N PRO A 146 -2.34 12.31 -19.45
CA PRO A 146 -0.97 12.47 -18.97
C PRO A 146 -0.90 13.17 -17.60
N SER A 147 -1.85 14.04 -17.24
CA SER A 147 -1.96 14.62 -15.89
C SER A 147 -2.24 13.55 -14.83
N ALA A 148 -3.05 12.54 -15.16
CA ALA A 148 -3.33 11.44 -14.24
C ALA A 148 -2.05 10.63 -13.96
N VAL A 149 -1.28 10.32 -15.01
CA VAL A 149 0.02 9.64 -14.86
C VAL A 149 1.00 10.49 -14.06
N MET A 150 1.07 11.80 -14.33
CA MET A 150 1.93 12.72 -13.61
C MET A 150 1.63 12.72 -12.10
N LEU A 151 0.35 12.83 -11.72
CA LEU A 151 -0.05 12.84 -10.31
C LEU A 151 0.18 11.47 -9.63
N LEU A 152 -0.20 10.38 -10.28
CA LEU A 152 -0.04 9.04 -9.73
C LEU A 152 1.44 8.62 -9.62
N SER A 153 2.30 9.08 -10.54
CA SER A 153 3.74 8.82 -10.48
C SER A 153 4.41 9.42 -9.23
N ASN A 154 3.84 10.47 -8.65
CA ASN A 154 4.32 11.06 -7.40
C ASN A 154 3.89 10.25 -6.16
N ILE A 155 2.88 9.38 -6.28
CA ILE A 155 2.41 8.49 -5.20
C ILE A 155 3.21 7.17 -5.20
N LEU A 156 3.74 6.76 -6.35
CA LEU A 156 4.45 5.48 -6.50
C LEU A 156 5.96 5.65 -6.32
N TRP A 157 6.60 4.62 -5.79
CA TRP A 157 8.06 4.48 -5.85
C TRP A 157 8.52 4.21 -7.27
N LYS A 158 9.54 4.94 -7.74
CA LYS A 158 10.24 4.63 -8.99
C LYS A 158 10.94 3.28 -8.86
N ILE A 159 10.62 2.37 -9.76
CA ILE A 159 11.29 1.09 -9.92
C ILE A 159 12.34 1.18 -11.03
N PRO A 160 13.43 0.40 -10.96
CA PRO A 160 14.38 0.31 -12.08
C PRO A 160 13.68 -0.19 -13.35
N ASP A 161 14.16 0.24 -14.51
CA ASP A 161 13.69 -0.28 -15.78
C ASP A 161 13.94 -1.80 -15.85
N ARG A 162 12.90 -2.55 -16.16
CA ARG A 162 12.91 -4.02 -16.24
C ARG A 162 12.40 -4.47 -17.59
N ALA A 163 12.76 -5.68 -18.01
CA ALA A 163 12.22 -6.29 -19.21
C ALA A 163 10.68 -6.41 -19.09
N ILE A 164 9.97 -5.77 -20.01
CA ILE A 164 8.51 -5.61 -19.99
C ILE A 164 7.77 -6.94 -20.31
N SER A 165 8.47 -7.93 -20.87
CA SER A 165 7.93 -9.15 -21.49
C SER A 165 7.32 -10.18 -20.53
N HIS A 166 7.57 -10.07 -19.23
CA HIS A 166 6.92 -10.91 -18.22
C HIS A 166 6.03 -10.00 -17.39
N ASP A 167 4.71 -10.17 -17.49
CA ASP A 167 3.71 -9.38 -16.77
C ASP A 167 3.91 -9.55 -15.25
N THR A 168 4.70 -8.65 -14.68
CA THR A 168 5.26 -8.73 -13.32
C THR A 168 4.69 -7.62 -12.42
N SER A 169 3.62 -6.95 -12.86
CA SER A 169 2.85 -6.00 -12.04
C SER A 169 1.58 -6.68 -11.54
N PRO A 170 1.52 -7.18 -10.29
CA PRO A 170 0.28 -7.75 -9.77
C PRO A 170 -0.85 -6.72 -9.78
N LEU A 171 -0.56 -5.44 -9.52
CA LEU A 171 -1.56 -4.37 -9.46
C LEU A 171 -1.66 -3.57 -10.77
N THR A 172 -2.89 -3.37 -11.28
CA THR A 172 -3.17 -2.46 -12.40
C THR A 172 -4.09 -1.31 -11.98
N ILE A 173 -3.71 -0.07 -12.30
CA ILE A 173 -4.53 1.13 -12.15
C ILE A 173 -5.01 1.56 -13.54
N TYR A 174 -6.32 1.60 -13.75
CA TYR A 174 -6.95 2.15 -14.94
C TYR A 174 -7.44 3.55 -14.64
N ALA A 175 -6.80 4.56 -15.21
CA ALA A 175 -7.17 5.96 -15.01
C ALA A 175 -7.82 6.52 -16.28
N THR A 176 -9.07 6.98 -16.18
CA THR A 176 -9.77 7.60 -17.30
C THR A 176 -10.25 8.98 -16.90
N SER A 177 -9.98 9.97 -17.74
CA SER A 177 -10.50 11.33 -17.55
C SER A 177 -12.01 11.45 -17.85
N SER A 178 -12.55 10.53 -18.65
CA SER A 178 -13.97 10.46 -18.97
C SER A 178 -14.77 9.69 -17.92
N ILE A 179 -16.02 10.12 -17.71
CA ILE A 179 -17.05 9.38 -16.96
C ILE A 179 -18.20 9.13 -17.93
N SER A 180 -18.38 7.89 -18.38
CA SER A 180 -19.55 7.56 -19.19
C SER A 180 -20.83 7.62 -18.35
N ASN A 181 -21.94 8.06 -18.93
CA ASN A 181 -23.25 8.07 -18.25
C ASN A 181 -23.69 6.65 -17.83
N ASN A 182 -23.23 5.62 -18.54
CA ASN A 182 -23.49 4.21 -18.22
C ASN A 182 -22.81 3.76 -16.91
N ILE A 183 -21.83 4.49 -16.39
CA ILE A 183 -21.20 4.17 -15.11
C ILE A 183 -22.09 4.62 -13.94
N LYS A 184 -22.80 5.75 -14.09
CA LYS A 184 -23.76 6.24 -13.08
C LYS A 184 -24.90 5.24 -12.85
N THR A 185 -25.27 4.45 -13.84
CA THR A 185 -26.31 3.41 -13.66
C THR A 185 -25.79 2.18 -12.91
N ILE A 186 -24.48 1.91 -12.92
CA ILE A 186 -23.88 0.72 -12.26
C ILE A 186 -23.64 0.96 -10.77
N LEU A 187 -23.19 2.17 -10.40
CA LEU A 187 -22.88 2.57 -9.02
C LEU A 187 -24.03 3.33 -8.33
N GLY A 188 -25.16 3.52 -9.03
CA GLY A 188 -26.34 4.23 -8.55
C GLY A 188 -26.42 5.69 -9.00
N SER A 189 -27.64 6.22 -9.14
CA SER A 189 -27.87 7.62 -9.52
C SER A 189 -27.62 8.54 -8.33
N GLY A 190 -26.60 9.39 -8.42
CA GLY A 190 -26.30 10.39 -7.38
C GLY A 190 -25.38 11.50 -7.91
N THR A 191 -25.57 12.72 -7.42
CA THR A 191 -24.73 13.89 -7.76
C THR A 191 -23.29 13.74 -7.26
N GLN A 192 -23.04 12.84 -6.30
CA GLN A 192 -21.72 12.54 -5.73
C GLN A 192 -20.65 12.09 -6.74
N TYR A 193 -21.07 11.57 -7.91
CA TYR A 193 -20.15 11.10 -8.95
C TYR A 193 -19.83 12.17 -10.01
N ALA A 194 -20.30 13.41 -9.84
CA ALA A 194 -20.11 14.48 -10.82
C ALA A 194 -18.62 14.75 -11.12
N ASN A 195 -17.76 14.60 -10.10
CA ASN A 195 -16.33 14.86 -10.21
C ASN A 195 -15.49 13.60 -10.48
N GLY A 196 -16.07 12.40 -10.38
CA GLY A 196 -15.34 11.14 -10.51
C GLY A 196 -15.69 10.13 -9.42
N PHE A 197 -15.08 8.95 -9.51
CA PHE A 197 -15.14 7.91 -8.50
C PHE A 197 -13.90 7.01 -8.58
N ALA A 198 -13.62 6.30 -7.49
CA ALA A 198 -12.64 5.25 -7.43
C ALA A 198 -13.34 3.91 -7.15
N ALA A 199 -12.91 2.83 -7.81
CA ALA A 199 -13.38 1.48 -7.52
C ALA A 199 -12.18 0.53 -7.46
N ALA A 200 -12.03 -0.18 -6.35
CA ALA A 200 -10.95 -1.12 -6.10
C ALA A 200 -11.47 -2.54 -6.02
N ASP A 201 -10.69 -3.50 -6.51
CA ASP A 201 -10.94 -4.93 -6.37
C ASP A 201 -9.67 -5.60 -5.83
N ILE A 202 -9.72 -6.00 -4.57
CA ILE A 202 -8.58 -6.53 -3.83
C ILE A 202 -8.18 -7.90 -4.39
N GLU A 203 -9.15 -8.76 -4.69
CA GLU A 203 -8.89 -10.10 -5.26
C GLU A 203 -8.26 -10.01 -6.65
N ARG A 204 -8.70 -9.04 -7.46
CA ARG A 204 -8.14 -8.83 -8.81
C ARG A 204 -6.89 -7.96 -8.84
N ALA A 205 -6.45 -7.42 -7.70
CA ALA A 205 -5.40 -6.41 -7.64
C ALA A 205 -5.60 -5.32 -8.71
N SER A 206 -6.77 -4.68 -8.71
CA SER A 206 -7.14 -3.69 -9.72
C SER A 206 -7.78 -2.46 -9.10
N LEU A 207 -7.44 -1.28 -9.62
CA LEU A 207 -8.00 0.00 -9.22
C LEU A 207 -8.47 0.77 -10.46
N ILE A 208 -9.71 1.25 -10.45
CA ILE A 208 -10.31 2.09 -11.47
C ILE A 208 -10.45 3.49 -10.90
N LEU A 209 -9.93 4.49 -11.62
CA LEU A 209 -10.05 5.91 -11.30
C LEU A 209 -10.70 6.61 -12.49
N CYS A 210 -11.92 7.13 -12.33
CA CYS A 210 -12.62 7.83 -13.40
C CYS A 210 -12.83 9.30 -13.06
N GLY A 211 -12.90 10.15 -14.09
CA GLY A 211 -13.06 11.59 -13.91
C GLY A 211 -11.83 12.21 -13.27
N LYS A 212 -12.01 13.02 -12.23
CA LYS A 212 -10.93 13.65 -11.47
C LYS A 212 -10.49 12.84 -10.25
N ALA A 213 -10.88 11.56 -10.15
CA ALA A 213 -10.55 10.70 -9.01
C ALA A 213 -9.03 10.59 -8.73
N PHE A 214 -8.22 10.61 -9.78
CA PHE A 214 -6.76 10.56 -9.66
C PHE A 214 -6.14 11.82 -9.02
N ALA A 215 -6.91 12.91 -8.86
CA ALA A 215 -6.48 14.12 -8.17
C ALA A 215 -6.81 14.13 -6.67
N ASP A 216 -7.53 13.12 -6.16
CA ASP A 216 -7.73 12.90 -4.72
C ASP A 216 -6.69 11.93 -4.19
N SER A 217 -5.52 12.47 -3.81
CA SER A 217 -4.41 11.65 -3.34
C SER A 217 -4.74 10.84 -2.07
N ALA A 218 -5.64 11.30 -1.22
CA ALA A 218 -5.99 10.57 0.01
C ALA A 218 -6.79 9.32 -0.34
N THR A 219 -7.84 9.48 -1.15
CA THR A 219 -8.67 8.37 -1.62
C THR A 219 -7.87 7.35 -2.43
N VAL A 220 -6.95 7.81 -3.29
CA VAL A 220 -6.06 6.93 -4.06
C VAL A 220 -5.15 6.14 -3.12
N LYS A 221 -4.52 6.78 -2.12
CA LYS A 221 -3.65 6.11 -1.15
C LYS A 221 -4.41 5.09 -0.31
N ASP A 222 -5.60 5.43 0.17
CA ASP A 222 -6.46 4.51 0.93
C ASP A 222 -6.82 3.26 0.09
N ALA A 223 -7.19 3.46 -1.18
CA ALA A 223 -7.47 2.36 -2.09
C ALA A 223 -6.22 1.49 -2.37
N LEU A 224 -5.06 2.12 -2.55
CA LEU A 224 -3.80 1.40 -2.80
C LEU A 224 -3.33 0.63 -1.57
N THR A 225 -3.46 1.18 -0.37
CA THR A 225 -3.18 0.47 0.89
C THR A 225 -4.04 -0.80 1.00
N ALA A 226 -5.34 -0.69 0.72
CA ALA A 226 -6.25 -1.82 0.75
C ALA A 226 -5.89 -2.91 -0.28
N VAL A 227 -5.68 -2.52 -1.54
CA VAL A 227 -5.45 -3.47 -2.64
C VAL A 227 -4.07 -4.12 -2.55
N THR A 228 -3.07 -3.42 -2.01
CA THR A 228 -1.71 -3.95 -1.94
C THR A 228 -1.47 -4.82 -0.71
N ALA A 229 -2.21 -4.64 0.39
CA ALA A 229 -1.97 -5.40 1.63
C ALA A 229 -1.81 -6.92 1.43
N PRO A 230 -2.67 -7.64 0.68
CA PRO A 230 -2.48 -9.08 0.47
C PRO A 230 -1.24 -9.43 -0.36
N ILE A 231 -0.84 -8.56 -1.30
CA ILE A 231 0.38 -8.74 -2.10
C ILE A 231 1.61 -8.62 -1.22
N LEU A 232 1.62 -7.62 -0.32
CA LEU A 232 2.71 -7.39 0.62
C LEU A 232 2.82 -8.57 1.60
N SER A 233 1.69 -9.04 2.13
CA SER A 233 1.63 -10.22 3.02
C SER A 233 2.07 -11.51 2.36
N ALA A 234 1.63 -11.78 1.14
CA ALA A 234 2.08 -12.96 0.38
C ALA A 234 3.59 -12.96 0.10
N ARG A 235 4.23 -11.79 0.17
CA ARG A 235 5.68 -11.60 0.01
C ARG A 235 6.44 -11.52 1.34
N GLY A 236 5.80 -11.88 2.45
CA GLY A 236 6.43 -11.92 3.78
C GLY A 236 6.54 -10.56 4.48
N GLY A 237 5.83 -9.54 3.99
CA GLY A 237 5.69 -8.25 4.67
C GLY A 237 4.44 -8.20 5.54
N LEU A 238 4.53 -7.59 6.72
CA LEU A 238 3.42 -7.27 7.59
C LEU A 238 3.01 -5.80 7.36
N PRO A 239 1.99 -5.51 6.53
CA PRO A 239 1.49 -4.16 6.37
C PRO A 239 0.72 -3.72 7.62
N VAL A 240 1.06 -2.57 8.18
CA VAL A 240 0.44 -2.02 9.38
C VAL A 240 0.05 -0.54 9.18
N PRO A 241 -1.08 -0.08 9.73
CA PRO A 241 -1.52 1.32 9.64
C PRO A 241 -0.83 2.17 10.71
N GLY A 242 0.49 2.25 10.60
CA GLY A 242 1.35 3.05 11.47
C GLY A 242 2.29 3.93 10.67
N TRP A 243 3.11 4.69 11.40
CA TRP A 243 4.16 5.52 10.84
C TRP A 243 5.52 5.03 11.31
N LEU A 244 6.53 5.27 10.48
CA LEU A 244 7.92 5.08 10.87
C LEU A 244 8.56 6.43 11.14
N LEU A 245 9.31 6.51 12.23
CA LEU A 245 10.08 7.68 12.61
C LEU A 245 11.52 7.31 12.91
N CYS A 246 12.44 8.19 12.51
CA CYS A 246 13.86 8.05 12.80
C CYS A 246 14.19 8.95 13.99
N PHE A 247 14.41 8.35 15.15
CA PHE A 247 14.68 9.10 16.38
C PHE A 247 15.80 8.41 17.18
N GLY A 248 16.74 9.21 17.70
CA GLY A 248 17.90 8.68 18.44
C GLY A 248 18.76 7.70 17.63
N GLY A 249 18.81 7.84 16.30
CA GLY A 249 19.53 6.91 15.41
C GLY A 249 18.86 5.55 15.23
N SER A 250 17.65 5.36 15.78
CA SER A 250 16.86 4.13 15.67
C SER A 250 15.57 4.35 14.90
N ILE A 251 15.04 3.26 14.33
CA ILE A 251 13.73 3.24 13.71
C ILE A 251 12.69 2.88 14.78
N VAL A 252 11.65 3.70 14.87
CA VAL A 252 10.53 3.48 15.78
C VAL A 252 9.27 3.36 14.95
N LEU A 253 8.43 2.38 15.31
CA LEU A 253 7.10 2.21 14.74
C LEU A 253 6.07 2.85 15.65
N LEU A 254 5.28 3.76 15.09
CA LEU A 254 4.29 4.55 15.81
C LEU A 254 2.87 4.21 15.35
N PHE A 255 2.03 3.81 16.29
CA PHE A 255 0.59 3.66 16.11
C PHE A 255 -0.12 4.78 16.85
N ALA A 256 -0.84 5.64 16.14
CA ALA A 256 -1.51 6.78 16.73
C ALA A 256 -2.79 7.15 15.96
N PRO A 257 -3.77 7.79 16.63
CA PRO A 257 -4.86 8.47 15.95
C PRO A 257 -4.31 9.55 15.01
N VAL A 258 -4.86 9.63 13.80
CA VAL A 258 -4.37 10.54 12.75
C VAL A 258 -4.47 12.01 13.18
N GLU A 259 -5.45 12.33 14.01
CA GLU A 259 -5.68 13.67 14.56
C GLU A 259 -4.46 14.15 15.34
N ILE A 260 -3.80 13.26 16.08
CA ILE A 260 -2.61 13.58 16.88
C ILE A 260 -1.43 13.85 15.95
N ILE A 261 -1.20 12.97 14.98
CA ILE A 261 -0.13 13.13 13.98
C ILE A 261 -0.28 14.46 13.22
N MET A 262 -1.50 14.77 12.78
CA MET A 262 -1.78 15.97 12.00
C MET A 262 -1.72 17.26 12.82
N SER A 263 -1.91 17.18 14.14
CA SER A 263 -1.85 18.34 15.04
C SER A 263 -0.44 18.73 15.49
N CYS A 264 0.55 17.86 15.31
CA CYS A 264 1.90 18.02 15.86
C CYS A 264 2.96 18.14 14.76
N SER A 265 3.59 19.32 14.66
CA SER A 265 4.60 19.59 13.63
C SER A 265 5.92 18.86 13.88
N GLU A 266 6.29 18.69 15.14
CA GLU A 266 7.51 18.05 15.61
C GLU A 266 7.50 16.56 15.27
N ILE A 267 6.37 15.89 15.49
CA ILE A 267 6.15 14.51 15.04
C ILE A 267 6.26 14.47 13.51
N GLN A 268 5.52 15.32 12.79
CA GLN A 268 5.54 15.34 11.32
C GLN A 268 6.94 15.55 10.72
N ASN A 269 7.80 16.30 11.38
CA ASN A 269 9.19 16.53 10.97
C ASN A 269 10.10 15.32 11.25
N ALA A 270 9.77 14.49 12.24
CA ALA A 270 10.50 13.26 12.57
C ALA A 270 10.02 12.02 11.79
N LEU A 271 8.83 12.09 11.20
CA LEU A 271 8.28 11.02 10.37
C LEU A 271 9.08 10.84 9.08
N LEU A 272 9.35 9.58 8.71
CA LEU A 272 9.90 9.25 7.40
C LEU A 272 8.88 9.58 6.30
N SER A 273 7.60 9.26 6.52
CA SER A 273 6.51 9.66 5.64
C SER A 273 5.36 10.26 6.45
N ILE A 274 4.74 11.32 5.93
CA ILE A 274 3.50 11.87 6.50
C ILE A 274 2.30 10.95 6.23
N ASP A 275 2.40 10.10 5.21
CA ASP A 275 1.35 9.15 4.86
C ASP A 275 1.41 7.95 5.79
N CYS A 276 0.23 7.54 6.27
CA CYS A 276 0.10 6.34 7.09
C CYS A 276 0.36 5.09 6.25
N GLY A 277 1.02 4.10 6.85
CA GLY A 277 1.28 2.81 6.23
C GLY A 277 2.76 2.44 6.26
N ALA A 278 3.07 1.42 7.04
CA ALA A 278 4.38 0.81 7.12
C ALA A 278 4.30 -0.68 6.78
N VAL A 279 5.42 -1.25 6.34
CA VAL A 279 5.58 -2.68 6.14
C VAL A 279 6.77 -3.13 6.95
N ILE A 280 6.59 -4.17 7.76
CA ILE A 280 7.65 -4.80 8.53
C ILE A 280 7.94 -6.17 7.92
N SER A 281 9.21 -6.52 7.78
CA SER A 281 9.64 -7.79 7.19
C SER A 281 10.84 -8.34 7.96
N SER A 282 11.24 -9.56 7.65
CA SER A 282 12.44 -10.18 8.23
C SER A 282 13.72 -9.38 7.97
N LYS A 283 13.78 -8.56 6.92
CA LYS A 283 14.97 -7.76 6.56
C LYS A 283 14.98 -6.33 7.08
N GLY A 284 13.83 -5.83 7.55
CA GLY A 284 13.71 -4.43 7.92
C GLY A 284 12.30 -3.89 7.81
N SER A 285 12.20 -2.56 7.74
CA SER A 285 10.92 -1.87 7.59
C SER A 285 10.96 -0.81 6.49
N THR A 286 9.78 -0.44 5.98
CA THR A 286 9.63 0.59 4.94
C THR A 286 8.25 1.23 5.02
N VAL A 287 8.12 2.41 4.43
CA VAL A 287 6.85 3.09 4.22
C VAL A 287 6.19 2.65 2.91
N LEU A 288 4.87 2.77 2.81
CA LEU A 288 4.12 2.43 1.59
C LEU A 288 4.36 3.44 0.46
N PHE A 289 4.37 4.72 0.78
CA PHE A 289 4.43 5.83 -0.19
C PHE A 289 5.74 6.62 -0.06
N PRO A 290 6.25 7.21 -1.16
CA PRO A 290 7.47 8.01 -1.17
C PRO A 290 7.49 9.13 -0.14
N THR A 291 8.66 9.35 0.44
CA THR A 291 8.93 10.42 1.40
C THR A 291 9.19 11.75 0.69
N LYS A 292 9.15 12.87 1.41
CA LYS A 292 9.44 14.20 0.85
C LYS A 292 10.88 14.27 0.30
N ALA A 293 11.79 13.47 0.84
CA ALA A 293 13.19 13.41 0.44
C ALA A 293 13.44 12.24 -0.52
N LYS A 294 13.52 12.52 -1.83
CA LYS A 294 13.78 11.52 -2.90
C LYS A 294 15.10 10.71 -2.77
N ARG A 295 15.94 11.00 -1.77
CA ARG A 295 17.27 10.40 -1.54
C ARG A 295 17.31 9.43 -0.36
N GLU A 296 16.20 9.22 0.35
CA GLU A 296 16.17 8.32 1.51
C GLU A 296 16.31 6.84 1.12
N PRO A 297 16.85 6.00 2.03
CA PRO A 297 16.98 4.58 1.78
C PRO A 297 15.62 3.94 1.55
N LYS A 298 15.57 3.03 0.58
CA LYS A 298 14.36 2.29 0.21
C LYS A 298 13.97 1.21 1.25
N LEU A 299 14.87 0.89 2.16
CA LEU A 299 14.66 -0.07 3.24
C LEU A 299 15.37 0.45 4.49
N PHE A 300 14.65 0.51 5.58
CA PHE A 300 15.16 0.88 6.91
C PHE A 300 15.38 -0.39 7.73
N THR A 301 16.15 -0.28 8.81
CA THR A 301 16.30 -1.37 9.77
C THR A 301 14.93 -1.72 10.38
N LYS A 302 14.83 -2.90 11.00
CA LYS A 302 13.64 -3.25 11.77
C LYS A 302 13.42 -2.21 12.90
N PRO A 303 12.16 -1.91 13.27
CA PRO A 303 11.89 -1.05 14.41
C PRO A 303 12.47 -1.70 15.67
N THR A 304 13.28 -0.96 16.42
CA THR A 304 13.79 -1.43 17.72
C THR A 304 12.80 -1.15 18.84
N THR A 305 11.90 -0.19 18.60
CA THR A 305 10.86 0.24 19.54
C THR A 305 9.53 0.40 18.81
N VAL A 306 8.46 -0.03 19.47
CA VAL A 306 7.07 0.26 19.07
C VAL A 306 6.43 1.19 20.09
N ILE A 307 5.77 2.22 19.61
CA ILE A 307 5.01 3.19 20.42
C ILE A 307 3.55 3.12 20.02
N ILE A 308 2.69 2.84 20.99
CA ILE A 308 1.25 2.92 20.86
C ILE A 308 0.79 4.20 21.54
N VAL A 309 0.05 5.04 20.83
CA VAL A 309 -0.48 6.28 21.35
C VAL A 309 -1.96 6.12 21.61
N SER A 310 -2.35 6.37 22.85
CA SER A 310 -3.75 6.51 23.24
C SER A 310 -4.03 7.95 23.67
N SER A 311 -5.29 8.35 23.67
CA SER A 311 -5.71 9.61 24.28
C SER A 311 -6.72 9.30 25.36
N ASP A 312 -6.30 9.47 26.62
CA ASP A 312 -7.16 9.31 27.78
C ASP A 312 -7.17 10.59 28.61
N SER A 313 -8.33 11.25 28.63
CA SER A 313 -8.57 12.44 29.45
C SER A 313 -8.89 12.12 30.91
N THR A 314 -9.19 10.86 31.25
CA THR A 314 -9.59 10.47 32.60
C THR A 314 -8.41 10.34 33.56
N GLY A 315 -7.20 10.15 33.03
CA GLY A 315 -5.99 9.90 33.80
C GLY A 315 -5.86 8.46 34.27
N ALA A 316 -6.59 7.53 33.65
CA ALA A 316 -6.45 6.08 33.83
C ALA A 316 -5.20 5.55 33.13
N ILE A 317 -4.83 6.09 31.96
CA ILE A 317 -3.58 5.76 31.28
C ILE A 317 -2.49 6.72 31.75
N ALA A 318 -1.39 6.17 32.29
CA ALA A 318 -0.20 6.94 32.65
C ALA A 318 0.43 7.62 31.42
N SER A 319 1.22 8.67 31.62
CA SER A 319 1.83 9.41 30.51
C SER A 319 2.67 8.51 29.60
N VAL A 320 3.46 7.61 30.18
CA VAL A 320 4.21 6.56 29.46
C VAL A 320 4.15 5.26 30.26
N SER A 321 4.02 4.12 29.60
CA SER A 321 4.05 2.80 30.23
C SER A 321 4.77 1.80 29.34
N LYS A 322 5.65 0.98 29.91
CA LYS A 322 6.24 -0.15 29.19
C LYS A 322 5.19 -1.27 29.09
N LEU A 323 5.05 -1.85 27.91
CA LEU A 323 4.08 -2.91 27.64
C LEU A 323 4.79 -4.24 27.38
N SER A 324 4.18 -5.33 27.84
CA SER A 324 4.47 -6.65 27.28
C SER A 324 3.93 -6.77 25.84
N PRO A 325 4.42 -7.72 25.02
CA PRO A 325 3.88 -7.93 23.67
C PRO A 325 2.36 -8.16 23.64
N GLY A 326 1.82 -8.88 24.64
CA GLY A 326 0.38 -9.15 24.75
C GLY A 326 -0.43 -7.88 25.04
N GLN A 327 0.05 -7.03 25.96
CA GLN A 327 -0.57 -5.73 26.23
C GLN A 327 -0.47 -4.79 25.03
N ALA A 328 0.66 -4.79 24.34
CA ALA A 328 0.83 -4.01 23.11
C ALA A 328 -0.18 -4.40 22.05
N ALA A 329 -0.32 -5.69 21.77
CA ALA A 329 -1.30 -6.18 20.80
C ALA A 329 -2.74 -5.87 21.23
N TYR A 330 -3.04 -5.93 22.53
CA TYR A 330 -4.34 -5.57 23.10
C TYR A 330 -4.66 -4.08 22.89
N HIS A 331 -3.75 -3.17 23.26
CA HIS A 331 -3.93 -1.73 23.05
C HIS A 331 -3.99 -1.37 21.56
N PHE A 332 -3.19 -2.04 20.72
CA PHE A 332 -3.24 -1.88 19.27
C PHE A 332 -4.59 -2.32 18.69
N LEU A 333 -5.09 -3.50 19.07
CA LEU A 333 -6.37 -4.02 18.62
C LEU A 333 -7.53 -3.10 18.99
N VAL A 334 -7.44 -2.45 20.16
CA VAL A 334 -8.48 -1.55 20.65
C VAL A 334 -8.42 -0.17 19.97
N GLY A 335 -7.23 0.40 19.84
CA GLY A 335 -6.97 1.73 19.29
C GLY A 335 -7.81 2.82 19.97
N TYR A 336 -7.59 3.02 21.27
CA TYR A 336 -8.40 3.92 22.09
C TYR A 336 -8.03 5.40 21.89
N HIS A 337 -9.05 6.22 21.67
CA HIS A 337 -8.91 7.67 21.51
C HIS A 337 -10.13 8.40 22.06
N ASP A 338 -10.01 9.00 23.25
CA ASP A 338 -11.03 9.85 23.89
C ASP A 338 -12.44 9.22 23.91
N GLY A 339 -12.54 7.99 24.44
CA GLY A 339 -13.82 7.27 24.51
C GLY A 339 -14.26 6.61 23.20
N LYS A 340 -13.54 6.83 22.10
CA LYS A 340 -13.73 6.12 20.83
C LYS A 340 -12.74 4.98 20.69
N PHE A 341 -13.12 3.97 19.92
CA PHE A 341 -12.32 2.80 19.63
C PHE A 341 -12.14 2.67 18.12
N ILE A 342 -10.88 2.66 17.67
CA ILE A 342 -10.48 2.56 16.27
C ILE A 342 -9.57 1.34 16.12
N PRO A 343 -10.14 0.13 15.91
CA PRO A 343 -9.33 -1.09 15.95
C PRO A 343 -8.16 -1.11 15.01
N ALA A 344 -7.02 -1.55 15.54
CA ALA A 344 -5.75 -1.56 14.84
C ALA A 344 -5.39 -0.20 14.21
N TYR A 345 -5.93 0.92 14.71
CA TYR A 345 -5.75 2.27 14.14
C TYR A 345 -6.11 2.38 12.65
N SER A 346 -7.00 1.52 12.15
CA SER A 346 -7.37 1.48 10.74
C SER A 346 -8.14 2.74 10.32
N ARG A 347 -7.62 3.49 9.34
CA ARG A 347 -8.21 4.74 8.83
C ARG A 347 -9.09 4.54 7.59
N GLY A 348 -8.69 3.63 6.72
CA GLY A 348 -9.31 3.39 5.42
C GLY A 348 -9.83 1.97 5.29
N PRO A 349 -10.30 1.57 4.08
CA PRO A 349 -10.60 0.18 3.79
C PRO A 349 -9.35 -0.68 4.05
N SER A 350 -9.52 -1.78 4.77
CA SER A 350 -8.44 -2.74 5.03
C SER A 350 -8.95 -4.17 4.87
N PRO A 351 -8.29 -5.01 4.05
CA PRO A 351 -8.64 -6.42 3.95
C PRO A 351 -8.14 -7.25 5.13
N ALA A 352 -7.31 -6.67 6.00
CA ALA A 352 -6.82 -7.36 7.18
C ALA A 352 -7.87 -7.31 8.29
N ASP A 353 -8.23 -8.48 8.81
CA ASP A 353 -8.98 -8.57 10.07
C ASP A 353 -8.14 -7.96 11.21
N PRO A 354 -8.69 -7.01 12.00
CA PRO A 354 -7.94 -6.33 13.05
C PRO A 354 -7.36 -7.29 14.11
N LEU A 355 -8.06 -8.37 14.43
CA LEU A 355 -7.59 -9.35 15.42
C LEU A 355 -6.44 -10.20 14.86
N ALA A 356 -6.54 -10.63 13.60
CA ALA A 356 -5.45 -11.30 12.90
C ALA A 356 -4.21 -10.39 12.77
N LEU A 357 -4.42 -9.10 12.49
CA LEU A 357 -3.33 -8.12 12.41
C LEU A 357 -2.67 -7.91 13.77
N ALA A 358 -3.45 -7.79 14.85
CA ALA A 358 -2.93 -7.68 16.21
C ALA A 358 -2.18 -8.95 16.65
N SER A 359 -2.65 -10.14 16.25
CA SER A 359 -1.97 -11.42 16.50
C SER A 359 -0.65 -11.53 15.76
N SER A 360 -0.60 -11.01 14.53
CA SER A 360 0.64 -10.93 13.74
C SER A 360 1.63 -9.96 14.37
N LEU A 361 1.16 -8.79 14.85
CA LEU A 361 1.98 -7.84 15.59
C LEU A 361 2.52 -8.46 16.89
N PHE A 362 1.67 -9.13 17.67
CA PHE A 362 2.07 -9.85 18.89
C PHE A 362 3.23 -10.82 18.63
N THR A 363 3.09 -11.66 17.60
CA THR A 363 4.09 -12.64 17.20
C THR A 363 5.41 -11.94 16.85
N HIS A 364 5.34 -10.88 16.05
CA HIS A 364 6.52 -10.09 15.66
C HIS A 364 7.23 -9.46 16.87
N LEU A 365 6.48 -8.83 17.78
CA LEU A 365 7.03 -8.21 18.99
C LEU A 365 7.71 -9.24 19.90
N LYS A 366 7.17 -10.47 19.97
CA LYS A 366 7.71 -11.56 20.79
C LYS A 366 8.95 -12.19 20.18
N GLU A 367 8.97 -12.41 18.87
CA GLU A 367 10.10 -13.02 18.15
C GLU A 367 11.33 -12.12 18.12
N ASP A 368 11.13 -10.81 17.90
CA ASP A 368 12.21 -9.83 17.78
C ASP A 368 12.55 -9.13 19.13
N ASP A 369 11.94 -9.54 20.26
CA ASP A 369 12.08 -8.91 21.60
C ASP A 369 11.97 -7.37 21.56
N THR A 370 11.01 -6.88 20.78
CA THR A 370 10.90 -5.45 20.46
C THR A 370 10.33 -4.68 21.65
N GLN A 371 11.06 -3.66 22.10
CA GLN A 371 10.61 -2.84 23.23
C GLN A 371 9.34 -2.07 22.84
N THR A 372 8.31 -2.16 23.67
CA THR A 372 7.01 -1.54 23.34
C THR A 372 6.51 -0.67 24.48
N TYR A 373 5.97 0.50 24.13
CA TYR A 373 5.47 1.47 25.09
C TYR A 373 4.11 2.02 24.69
N LEU A 374 3.31 2.38 25.70
CA LEU A 374 2.08 3.16 25.57
C LEU A 374 2.38 4.60 25.96
N ILE A 375 2.01 5.56 25.12
CA ILE A 375 2.04 6.99 25.44
C ILE A 375 0.61 7.52 25.50
N ASN A 376 0.25 8.15 26.60
CA ASN A 376 -0.98 8.94 26.67
C ASN A 376 -0.71 10.34 26.12
N ALA A 377 -1.31 10.64 24.97
CA ALA A 377 -1.21 11.96 24.33
C ALA A 377 -2.01 13.05 25.06
N LYS A 378 -2.66 12.73 26.19
CA LYS A 378 -3.31 13.71 27.04
C LYS A 378 -2.75 13.71 28.46
N HIS A 379 -2.62 14.90 28.99
CA HIS A 379 -2.29 15.14 30.39
C HIS A 379 -3.25 16.19 30.97
N SER A 380 -3.88 15.88 32.10
CA SER A 380 -4.83 16.78 32.77
C SER A 380 -5.95 17.29 31.83
N GLY A 381 -6.46 16.40 30.96
CA GLY A 381 -7.55 16.69 30.02
C GLY A 381 -7.15 17.45 28.74
N LYS A 382 -5.90 17.92 28.63
CA LYS A 382 -5.38 18.62 27.45
C LYS A 382 -4.44 17.72 26.65
N TYR A 383 -4.38 17.94 25.33
CA TYR A 383 -3.36 17.30 24.51
C TYR A 383 -1.98 17.80 24.91
N ILE A 384 -1.03 16.87 24.99
CA ILE A 384 0.38 17.25 25.12
C ILE A 384 0.82 17.95 23.83
N ASP A 385 1.66 18.97 23.97
CA ASP A 385 2.22 19.65 22.81
C ASP A 385 3.29 18.78 22.14
N GLY A 386 3.76 19.20 20.96
CA GLY A 386 4.70 18.41 20.18
C GLY A 386 6.02 18.20 20.91
N LYS A 387 6.53 19.23 21.58
CA LYS A 387 7.73 19.12 22.41
C LYS A 387 7.55 18.10 23.54
N GLY A 388 6.45 18.18 24.29
CA GLY A 388 6.14 17.23 25.36
C GLY A 388 6.01 15.81 24.85
N PHE A 389 5.43 15.59 23.66
CA PHE A 389 5.41 14.26 23.03
C PHE A 389 6.83 13.74 22.76
N MET A 390 7.71 14.57 22.21
CA MET A 390 9.10 14.18 21.92
C MET A 390 9.88 13.89 23.20
N GLU A 391 9.65 14.62 24.29
CA GLU A 391 10.24 14.35 25.60
C GLU A 391 9.78 12.99 26.16
N LEU A 392 8.50 12.63 26.01
CA LEU A 392 7.99 11.31 26.40
C LEU A 392 8.56 10.18 25.51
N LEU A 393 8.76 10.44 24.22
CA LEU A 393 9.40 9.51 23.30
C LEU A 393 10.86 9.26 23.69
N GLU A 394 11.60 10.32 24.01
CA GLU A 394 12.98 10.23 24.52
C GLU A 394 13.05 9.45 25.83
N LEU A 395 12.12 9.72 26.76
CA LEU A 395 12.01 8.98 28.01
C LEU A 395 11.78 7.48 27.77
N ALA A 396 10.85 7.12 26.88
CA ALA A 396 10.59 5.73 26.52
C ALA A 396 11.85 5.04 25.98
N LEU A 397 12.61 5.73 25.12
CA LEU A 397 13.83 5.20 24.51
C LEU A 397 15.02 5.14 25.48
N SER A 398 15.05 5.99 26.50
CA SER A 398 16.07 5.98 27.55
C SER A 398 15.93 4.81 28.53
N GLN A 399 14.82 4.06 28.47
CA GLN A 399 14.46 2.95 29.36
C GLN A 399 14.36 3.30 30.87
N ASN A 400 14.47 4.58 31.24
CA ASN A 400 14.40 5.06 32.61
C ASN A 400 12.97 5.46 32.99
N LEU A 401 12.03 4.51 32.92
CA LEU A 401 10.66 4.77 33.33
C LEU A 401 10.50 4.59 34.84
N PRO A 402 9.85 5.54 35.53
CA PRO A 402 9.47 5.33 36.92
C PRO A 402 8.43 4.21 37.00
N ASP A 403 8.62 3.27 37.93
CA ASP A 403 7.63 2.22 38.24
C ASP A 403 6.40 2.87 38.87
N ILE A 404 5.36 3.12 38.07
CA ILE A 404 4.09 3.65 38.56
C ILE A 404 3.06 2.53 38.50
N LYS A 405 2.80 1.91 39.65
CA LYS A 405 1.66 1.01 39.85
C LYS A 405 0.54 1.80 40.50
N THR A 406 -0.50 2.10 39.75
CA THR A 406 -1.73 2.69 40.30
C THR A 406 -2.93 1.92 39.77
N GLU A 407 -3.46 1.01 40.59
CA GLU A 407 -4.83 0.52 40.40
C GLU A 407 -5.78 1.54 41.05
N ASP A 408 -6.23 2.49 40.24
CA ASP A 408 -7.25 3.47 40.61
C ASP A 408 -8.62 3.03 40.05
N PHE A 409 -9.73 3.48 40.63
CA PHE A 409 -11.09 3.20 40.14
C PHE A 409 -11.25 3.54 38.65
N ARG A 410 -10.56 4.60 38.20
CA ARG A 410 -10.54 5.06 36.80
C ARG A 410 -9.95 4.01 35.86
N VAL A 411 -8.91 3.29 36.31
CA VAL A 411 -8.29 2.18 35.56
C VAL A 411 -9.29 1.03 35.42
N GLY A 412 -10.00 0.70 36.50
CA GLY A 412 -11.07 -0.31 36.49
C GLY A 412 -12.18 0.01 35.49
N GLU A 413 -12.64 1.27 35.46
CA GLU A 413 -13.67 1.72 34.52
C GLU A 413 -13.20 1.62 33.06
N LEU A 414 -11.98 2.08 32.76
CA LEU A 414 -11.41 2.01 31.42
C LEU A 414 -11.21 0.55 30.95
N LYS A 415 -10.71 -0.32 31.83
CA LYS A 415 -10.58 -1.76 31.59
C LYS A 415 -11.94 -2.40 31.29
N GLY A 416 -12.99 -1.98 32.00
CA GLY A 416 -14.37 -2.38 31.73
C GLY A 416 -14.85 -1.95 30.33
N LYS A 417 -14.57 -0.70 29.93
CA LYS A 417 -14.90 -0.19 28.57
C LYS A 417 -14.20 -0.98 27.48
N TYR A 418 -12.90 -1.29 27.65
CA TYR A 418 -12.15 -2.11 26.70
C TYR A 418 -12.74 -3.51 26.56
N ARG A 419 -13.03 -4.19 27.69
CA ARG A 419 -13.62 -5.53 27.69
C ARG A 419 -14.99 -5.55 27.01
N SER A 420 -15.84 -4.58 27.31
CA SER A 420 -17.17 -4.44 26.69
C SER A 420 -17.05 -4.26 25.18
N PHE A 421 -16.18 -3.34 24.73
CA PHE A 421 -15.92 -3.10 23.33
C PHE A 421 -15.44 -4.36 22.60
N LEU A 422 -14.37 -5.00 23.11
CA LEU A 422 -13.80 -6.18 22.46
C LEU A 422 -14.77 -7.36 22.45
N SER A 423 -15.50 -7.60 23.53
CA SER A 423 -16.51 -8.68 23.58
C SER A 423 -17.63 -8.44 22.58
N SER A 424 -18.08 -7.19 22.42
CA SER A 424 -19.12 -6.84 21.45
C SER A 424 -18.66 -7.00 19.99
N LYS A 425 -17.37 -6.77 19.72
CA LYS A 425 -16.83 -6.72 18.36
C LYS A 425 -16.17 -8.02 17.89
N PHE A 426 -15.46 -8.71 18.78
CA PHE A 426 -14.67 -9.90 18.48
C PHE A 426 -15.12 -11.15 19.26
N GLY A 427 -16.16 -11.03 20.10
CA GLY A 427 -16.69 -12.15 20.87
C GLY A 427 -15.70 -12.68 21.91
N LYS A 428 -15.70 -14.00 22.13
CA LYS A 428 -14.82 -14.69 23.10
C LYS A 428 -13.47 -15.13 22.49
N CYS A 429 -13.16 -14.73 21.27
CA CYS A 429 -12.03 -15.27 20.50
C CYS A 429 -10.70 -14.53 20.73
N LEU A 430 -10.55 -13.82 21.84
CA LEU A 430 -9.29 -13.11 22.14
C LEU A 430 -8.24 -14.09 22.67
N PRO A 431 -6.97 -13.99 22.21
CA PRO A 431 -5.87 -14.71 22.82
C PRO A 431 -5.75 -14.42 24.33
N GLU A 432 -5.33 -15.40 25.13
CA GLU A 432 -5.21 -15.25 26.58
C GLU A 432 -4.16 -14.21 26.98
N GLU A 433 -3.12 -14.05 26.16
CA GLU A 433 -2.06 -13.08 26.35
C GLU A 433 -2.51 -11.63 26.15
N PHE A 434 -3.67 -11.41 25.53
CA PHE A 434 -4.17 -10.09 25.19
C PHE A 434 -4.89 -9.49 26.41
N CYS A 435 -4.17 -8.68 27.18
CA CYS A 435 -4.65 -8.10 28.43
C CYS A 435 -4.36 -6.59 28.52
N PHE A 436 -5.10 -5.92 29.42
CA PHE A 436 -4.89 -4.52 29.78
C PHE A 436 -3.71 -4.41 30.75
#